data_AF-A0A954LJ81-F1
#
_entry.id   AF-A0A954LJ81-F1
#
_cell.length_a   1.000
_cell.length_b   1.000
_cell.length_c   1.000
_cell.angle_alpha   90.00
_cell.angle_beta   90.00
_cell.angle_gamma   90.00
#
_symmetry.space_group_name_H-M   'P 1'
#
loop_
_entity.id
_entity.type
_entity.pdbx_description
1 polymer ?
#
loop_
_entity_poly.entity_id
_entity_poly.type
_entity_poly.pdbx_seq_one_letter_code
_entity_poly.pdbx_strand_id
1 'polypeptide(L)'
;MGDYHLTKCEMDVMDIVWRRGRATVQNVVDGLERPLAYTTVMTALKILKSKRGVLRCEKEGRAFVYEALVSREDVSRGMALELKERLFGGSAKWLLLNLLENESLSKDDIHDLRQAINEFKAGVNQQLFSKAVPQLESQNSETEEGVAMMQHNHDVATLESNHHLTVLSAGKSAWKYRVDPRTYQLILDSFPGAGSLSKTISCYQAVFRHYYSERCCPDF
;
A
#
# COMPACT_ATOMS: atom_id res chain seq x y z
N MET A 1 -9.58 13.50 -10.26
CA MET A 1 -9.90 12.63 -9.10
C MET A 1 -11.22 13.14 -8.54
N GLY A 2 -12.24 12.30 -8.41
CA GLY A 2 -13.55 12.73 -7.89
C GLY A 2 -13.44 13.13 -6.41
N ASP A 3 -14.22 14.13 -6.00
CA ASP A 3 -14.35 14.50 -4.59
C ASP A 3 -15.27 13.49 -3.89
N TYR A 4 -14.66 12.51 -3.22
CA TYR A 4 -15.35 11.44 -2.48
C TYR A 4 -15.62 11.81 -1.01
N HIS A 5 -15.47 13.08 -0.63
CA HIS A 5 -15.72 13.50 0.74
C HIS A 5 -17.23 13.51 1.04
N LEU A 6 -17.71 12.43 1.64
CA LEU A 6 -19.08 12.30 2.12
C LEU A 6 -19.17 12.72 3.59
N THR A 7 -20.11 13.61 3.89
CA THR A 7 -20.53 13.90 5.27
C THR A 7 -21.22 12.68 5.88
N LYS A 8 -21.35 12.65 7.22
CA LYS A 8 -22.04 11.54 7.91
C LYS A 8 -23.44 11.26 7.35
N CYS A 9 -24.23 12.31 7.13
CA CYS A 9 -25.58 12.19 6.54
C CYS A 9 -25.54 11.61 5.12
N GLU A 10 -24.59 12.04 4.30
CA GLU A 10 -24.41 11.54 2.94
C GLU A 10 -23.95 10.07 2.93
N MET A 11 -23.10 9.67 3.88
CA MET A 11 -22.66 8.28 4.06
C MET A 11 -23.84 7.38 4.47
N ASP A 12 -24.63 7.81 5.46
CA ASP A 12 -25.81 7.07 5.91
C ASP A 12 -26.79 6.84 4.74
N VAL A 13 -26.98 7.84 3.88
CA VAL A 13 -27.79 7.73 2.65
C VAL A 13 -27.17 6.76 1.65
N MET A 14 -25.87 6.86 1.38
CA MET A 14 -25.17 5.97 0.43
C MET A 14 -25.18 4.51 0.89
N ASP A 15 -25.06 4.24 2.19
CA ASP A 15 -25.16 2.89 2.75
C ASP A 15 -26.49 2.21 2.40
N ILE A 16 -27.60 2.95 2.40
CA ILE A 16 -28.90 2.41 1.97
C ILE A 16 -28.92 2.17 0.46
N VAL A 17 -28.35 3.08 -0.33
CA VAL A 17 -28.32 2.94 -1.79
C VAL A 17 -27.45 1.75 -2.19
N TRP A 18 -26.26 1.56 -1.60
CA TRP A 18 -25.40 0.40 -1.84
C TRP A 18 -26.08 -0.91 -1.46
N ARG A 19 -26.73 -0.96 -0.30
CA ARG A 19 -27.42 -2.18 0.16
C ARG A 19 -28.59 -2.57 -0.73
N ARG A 20 -29.31 -1.60 -1.30
CA ARG A 20 -30.47 -1.85 -2.16
C ARG A 20 -30.13 -1.95 -3.66
N GLY A 21 -28.96 -1.47 -4.08
CA GLY A 21 -28.57 -1.31 -5.48
C GLY A 21 -29.29 -0.14 -6.16
N ARG A 22 -30.64 -0.13 -6.10
CA ARG A 22 -31.50 0.96 -6.60
C ARG A 22 -32.45 1.40 -5.49
N ALA A 23 -32.55 2.69 -5.22
CA ALA A 23 -33.35 3.22 -4.12
C ALA A 23 -34.09 4.51 -4.49
N THR A 24 -35.36 4.61 -4.10
CA THR A 24 -36.09 5.88 -4.10
C THR A 24 -35.82 6.67 -2.82
N VAL A 25 -36.21 7.95 -2.80
CA VAL A 25 -36.13 8.78 -1.57
C VAL A 25 -36.85 8.10 -0.40
N GLN A 26 -38.02 7.52 -0.64
CA GLN A 26 -38.78 6.80 0.38
C GLN A 26 -38.01 5.58 0.90
N ASN A 27 -37.39 4.79 0.01
CA ASN A 27 -36.60 3.63 0.43
C ASN A 27 -35.40 3.99 1.30
N VAL A 28 -34.80 5.17 1.06
CA VAL A 28 -33.72 5.68 1.90
C VAL A 28 -34.27 6.12 3.25
N VAL A 29 -35.35 6.92 3.27
CA VAL A 29 -36.00 7.34 4.53
C VAL A 29 -36.37 6.14 5.40
N ASP A 30 -36.98 5.11 4.81
CA ASP A 30 -37.40 3.89 5.53
C ASP A 30 -36.22 3.00 5.97
N GLY A 31 -35.05 3.15 5.34
CA GLY A 31 -33.88 2.33 5.60
C GLY A 31 -32.91 2.89 6.64
N LEU A 32 -33.04 4.18 6.98
CA LEU A 32 -32.18 4.88 7.92
C LEU A 32 -32.53 4.52 9.37
N GLU A 33 -31.51 4.20 10.17
CA GLU A 33 -31.69 3.91 11.61
C GLU A 33 -32.08 5.17 12.40
N ARG A 34 -31.53 6.33 12.00
CA ARG A 34 -31.87 7.63 12.57
C ARG A 34 -32.93 8.30 11.71
N PRO A 35 -34.07 8.74 12.29
CA PRO A 35 -35.11 9.41 11.51
C PRO A 35 -34.59 10.74 10.98
N LEU A 36 -34.60 10.87 9.65
CA LEU A 36 -34.33 12.12 8.93
C LEU A 36 -35.60 12.57 8.20
N ALA A 37 -35.80 13.88 8.11
CA ALA A 37 -36.91 14.43 7.34
C ALA A 37 -36.75 14.05 5.85
N TYR A 38 -37.87 13.76 5.19
CA TYR A 38 -37.90 13.39 3.77
C TYR A 38 -37.16 14.41 2.88
N THR A 39 -37.34 15.71 3.15
CA THR A 39 -36.69 16.79 2.41
C THR A 39 -35.17 16.83 2.62
N THR A 40 -34.69 16.44 3.81
CA THR A 40 -33.25 16.31 4.10
C THR A 40 -32.65 15.18 3.27
N VAL A 41 -33.29 14.00 3.25
CA VAL A 41 -32.84 12.86 2.43
C VAL A 41 -32.88 13.21 0.94
N MET A 42 -33.95 13.84 0.47
CA MET A 42 -34.06 14.31 -0.90
C MET A 42 -32.94 15.30 -1.27
N THR A 43 -32.58 16.21 -0.35
CA THR A 43 -31.50 17.17 -0.57
C THR A 43 -30.13 16.48 -0.60
N ALA A 44 -29.87 15.53 0.31
CA ALA A 44 -28.65 14.74 0.33
C ALA A 44 -28.47 13.95 -0.98
N LEU A 45 -29.52 13.25 -1.44
CA LEU A 45 -29.51 12.53 -2.72
C LEU A 45 -29.26 13.45 -3.92
N LYS A 46 -29.82 14.68 -3.91
CA LYS A 46 -29.52 15.67 -4.93
C LYS A 46 -28.05 16.11 -4.90
N ILE A 47 -27.48 16.35 -3.73
CA ILE A 47 -26.05 16.73 -3.58
C ILE A 47 -25.13 15.59 -4.04
N LEU A 48 -25.41 14.36 -3.61
CA LEU A 48 -24.67 13.16 -4.02
C LEU A 48 -24.71 12.96 -5.55
N LYS A 49 -25.84 13.26 -6.19
CA LYS A 49 -25.95 13.25 -7.66
C LYS A 49 -25.19 14.42 -8.31
N SER A 50 -25.51 15.66 -7.95
CA SER A 50 -25.11 16.84 -8.74
C SER A 50 -23.75 17.42 -8.38
N LYS A 51 -23.38 17.39 -7.10
CA LYS A 51 -22.12 17.96 -6.62
C LYS A 51 -21.02 16.90 -6.53
N ARG A 52 -21.35 15.74 -5.97
CA ARG A 52 -20.38 14.63 -5.79
C ARG A 52 -20.24 13.77 -7.04
N GLY A 53 -21.30 13.65 -7.84
CA GLY A 53 -21.30 12.81 -9.04
C GLY A 53 -21.23 11.31 -8.75
N VAL A 54 -21.60 10.88 -7.54
CA VAL A 54 -21.50 9.49 -7.09
C VAL A 54 -22.79 8.69 -7.27
N LEU A 55 -23.89 9.37 -7.64
CA LEU A 55 -25.18 8.76 -7.92
C LEU A 55 -25.66 9.08 -9.33
N ARG A 56 -26.25 8.10 -9.99
CA ARG A 56 -27.16 8.30 -11.12
C ARG A 56 -28.58 8.40 -10.59
N CYS A 57 -29.42 9.15 -11.29
CA CYS A 57 -30.84 9.23 -10.98
C CYS A 57 -31.66 9.20 -12.26
N GLU A 58 -32.64 8.30 -12.27
CA GLU A 58 -33.57 8.08 -13.37
C GLU A 58 -35.00 8.25 -12.87
N LYS A 59 -35.89 8.66 -13.77
CA LYS A 59 -37.31 8.84 -13.45
C LYS A 59 -38.05 7.59 -13.91
N GLU A 60 -38.61 6.85 -12.97
CA GLU A 60 -39.47 5.70 -13.23
C GLU A 60 -40.90 6.04 -12.83
N GLY A 61 -41.75 6.31 -13.83
CA GLY A 61 -43.12 6.77 -13.62
C GLY A 61 -43.17 8.11 -12.87
N ARG A 62 -43.65 8.07 -11.62
CA ARG A 62 -43.75 9.26 -10.74
C ARG A 62 -42.60 9.35 -9.72
N ALA A 63 -41.74 8.34 -9.63
CA ALA A 63 -40.67 8.29 -8.64
C ALA A 63 -39.30 8.61 -9.28
N PHE A 64 -38.40 9.16 -8.46
CA PHE A 64 -36.99 9.26 -8.78
C PHE A 64 -36.26 8.08 -8.13
N VAL A 65 -35.58 7.28 -8.94
CA VAL A 65 -34.78 6.14 -8.52
C VAL A 65 -33.31 6.53 -8.63
N TYR A 66 -32.55 6.26 -7.57
CA TYR A 66 -31.13 6.55 -7.45
C TYR A 66 -30.33 5.25 -7.44
N GLU A 67 -29.17 5.28 -8.08
CA GLU A 67 -28.26 4.15 -8.20
C GLU A 67 -26.81 4.62 -8.02
N ALA A 68 -26.01 3.84 -7.30
CA ALA A 68 -24.62 4.17 -7.03
C ALA A 68 -23.75 3.99 -8.28
N LEU A 69 -22.93 5.01 -8.59
CA LEU A 69 -21.93 4.96 -9.66
C LEU A 69 -20.55 4.53 -9.17
N VAL A 70 -20.38 4.44 -7.85
CA VAL A 70 -19.12 4.11 -7.18
C VAL A 70 -19.38 3.05 -6.12
N SER A 71 -18.40 2.18 -5.90
CA SER A 71 -18.47 1.18 -4.85
C SER A 71 -18.20 1.80 -3.47
N ARG A 72 -18.59 1.08 -2.41
CA ARG A 72 -18.26 1.47 -1.03
C ARG A 72 -16.74 1.52 -0.85
N GLU A 73 -16.05 0.54 -1.42
CA GLU A 73 -14.60 0.39 -1.36
C GLU A 73 -13.88 1.56 -2.03
N ASP A 74 -14.39 2.06 -3.16
CA ASP A 74 -13.81 3.22 -3.86
C ASP A 74 -13.91 4.49 -3.01
N VAL A 75 -15.08 4.73 -2.42
CA VAL A 75 -15.32 5.89 -1.54
C VAL A 75 -14.47 5.79 -0.29
N SER A 76 -14.47 4.63 0.39
CA SER A 76 -13.66 4.41 1.59
C SER A 76 -12.17 4.60 1.32
N ARG A 77 -11.66 4.07 0.19
CA ARG A 77 -10.27 4.25 -0.23
C ARG A 77 -9.94 5.71 -0.53
N GLY A 78 -10.83 6.41 -1.24
CA GLY A 78 -10.67 7.83 -1.56
C GLY A 78 -10.60 8.69 -0.30
N MET A 79 -11.54 8.49 0.64
CA MET A 79 -11.58 9.21 1.91
C MET A 79 -10.36 8.90 2.79
N ALA A 80 -9.91 7.64 2.85
CA ALA A 80 -8.71 7.26 3.60
C ALA A 80 -7.45 7.91 3.03
N LEU A 81 -7.33 7.98 1.69
CA LEU A 81 -6.22 8.66 1.03
C LEU A 81 -6.25 10.16 1.33
N GLU A 82 -7.40 10.80 1.24
CA GLU A 82 -7.56 12.22 1.57
C GLU A 82 -7.21 12.51 3.03
N LEU A 83 -7.67 11.66 3.96
CA LEU A 83 -7.34 11.75 5.38
C LEU A 83 -5.84 11.68 5.63
N LYS A 84 -5.17 10.71 4.97
CA LYS A 84 -3.72 10.53 5.01
C LYS A 84 -2.99 11.80 4.52
N GLU A 85 -3.42 12.39 3.41
CA GLU A 85 -2.82 13.62 2.89
C GLU A 85 -3.07 14.82 3.81
N ARG A 86 -4.31 15.01 4.29
CA ARG A 86 -4.72 16.22 5.03
C ARG A 86 -4.25 16.25 6.48
N LEU A 87 -4.31 15.12 7.20
CA LEU A 87 -3.99 15.07 8.63
C LEU A 87 -2.61 14.50 8.94
N PHE A 88 -2.09 13.63 8.07
CA PHE A 88 -0.85 12.91 8.31
C PHE A 88 0.26 13.27 7.30
N GLY A 89 0.09 14.33 6.52
CA GLY A 89 1.09 14.84 5.58
C GLY A 89 1.55 13.81 4.55
N GLY A 90 0.65 12.90 4.15
CA GLY A 90 0.95 11.83 3.21
C GLY A 90 1.59 10.59 3.83
N SER A 91 1.93 10.61 5.14
CA SER A 91 2.58 9.49 5.83
C SER A 91 1.58 8.42 6.26
N ALA A 92 1.52 7.33 5.49
CA ALA A 92 0.77 6.13 5.85
C ALA A 92 1.24 5.52 7.19
N LYS A 93 2.54 5.66 7.50
CA LYS A 93 3.12 5.19 8.78
C LYS A 93 2.48 5.89 9.97
N TRP A 94 2.35 7.22 9.92
CA TRP A 94 1.78 7.98 11.03
C TRP A 94 0.28 7.73 11.19
N LEU A 95 -0.45 7.57 10.09
CA LEU A 95 -1.86 7.19 10.14
C LEU A 95 -2.04 5.83 10.82
N LEU A 96 -1.23 4.82 10.45
CA LEU A 96 -1.28 3.50 11.05
C LEU A 96 -0.92 3.54 12.55
N LEU A 97 0.17 4.21 12.92
CA LEU A 97 0.56 4.31 14.34
C LEU A 97 -0.54 4.93 15.21
N ASN A 98 -1.17 6.02 14.74
CA ASN A 98 -2.25 6.66 15.49
C ASN A 98 -3.51 5.78 15.63
N LEU A 99 -3.81 4.96 14.62
CA LEU A 99 -4.92 4.01 14.69
C LEU A 99 -4.61 2.90 15.72
N LEU A 100 -3.39 2.38 15.71
CA LEU A 100 -2.96 1.31 16.62
C LEU A 100 -2.81 1.79 18.07
N GLU A 101 -2.47 3.06 18.31
CA GLU A 101 -2.31 3.62 19.66
C GLU A 101 -3.60 3.64 20.47
N ASN A 102 -4.77 3.70 19.81
CA ASN A 102 -6.07 3.86 20.46
C ASN A 102 -6.95 2.60 20.41
N GLU A 103 -6.48 1.50 19.82
CA GLU A 103 -7.24 0.25 19.71
C GLU A 103 -6.66 -0.87 20.58
N SER A 104 -7.55 -1.61 21.25
CA SER A 104 -7.21 -2.88 21.87
C SER A 104 -7.20 -3.98 20.80
N LEU A 105 -6.04 -4.21 20.18
CA LEU A 105 -5.91 -5.27 19.18
C LEU A 105 -5.78 -6.63 19.86
N SER A 106 -6.53 -7.60 19.38
CA SER A 106 -6.37 -8.99 19.78
C SER A 106 -5.08 -9.58 19.17
N LYS A 107 -4.69 -10.77 19.65
CA LYS A 107 -3.55 -11.50 19.05
C LYS A 107 -3.83 -11.86 17.59
N ASP A 108 -5.09 -12.12 17.25
CA ASP A 108 -5.52 -12.50 15.91
C ASP A 108 -5.45 -11.28 14.97
N ASP A 109 -5.91 -10.10 15.42
CA ASP A 109 -5.79 -8.85 14.64
C ASP A 109 -4.32 -8.52 14.33
N ILE A 110 -3.42 -8.73 15.29
CA ILE A 110 -1.97 -8.53 15.10
C ILE A 110 -1.41 -9.56 14.10
N HIS A 111 -1.89 -10.80 14.13
CA HIS A 111 -1.50 -11.83 13.18
C HIS A 111 -1.91 -11.47 11.76
N ASP A 112 -3.18 -11.09 11.57
CA ASP A 112 -3.74 -10.72 10.27
C ASP A 112 -3.05 -9.48 9.69
N LEU A 113 -2.78 -8.46 10.52
CA LEU A 113 -2.01 -7.28 10.12
C LEU A 113 -0.59 -7.65 9.66
N ARG A 114 0.08 -8.56 10.36
CA ARG A 114 1.42 -9.04 9.96
C ARG A 114 1.36 -9.79 8.65
N GLN A 115 0.36 -10.66 8.46
CA GLN A 115 0.18 -11.39 7.21
C GLN A 115 -0.06 -10.42 6.05
N ALA A 116 -0.97 -9.46 6.20
CA ALA A 116 -1.26 -8.46 5.17
C ALA A 116 -0.02 -7.63 4.79
N ILE A 117 0.81 -7.25 5.77
CA ILE A 117 2.08 -6.55 5.51
C ILE A 117 3.06 -7.44 4.73
N ASN A 118 3.16 -8.72 5.07
CA ASN A 118 4.03 -9.66 4.39
C ASN A 118 3.59 -9.92 2.94
N GLU A 119 2.29 -10.08 2.71
CA GLU A 119 1.71 -10.22 1.37
C GLU A 119 1.93 -8.96 0.53
N PHE A 120 1.75 -7.77 1.11
CA PHE A 120 2.08 -6.51 0.45
C PHE A 120 3.55 -6.43 0.04
N LYS A 121 4.47 -6.82 0.95
CA LYS A 121 5.91 -6.90 0.64
C LYS A 121 6.18 -7.88 -0.51
N ALA A 122 5.56 -9.06 -0.49
CA ALA A 122 5.73 -10.09 -1.51
C ALA A 122 5.21 -9.65 -2.90
N GLY A 123 4.03 -9.04 -2.96
CA GLY A 123 3.42 -8.55 -4.21
C GLY A 123 4.18 -7.36 -4.81
N VAL A 124 4.68 -6.45 -3.97
CA VAL A 124 5.56 -5.36 -4.41
C VAL A 124 6.86 -5.91 -5.01
N ASN A 125 7.41 -6.98 -4.42
CA ASN A 125 8.60 -7.62 -4.96
C ASN A 125 8.31 -8.26 -6.34
N GLN A 126 7.21 -8.99 -6.50
CA GLN A 126 6.86 -9.67 -7.75
C GLN A 126 6.63 -8.71 -8.95
N GLN A 127 6.02 -7.54 -8.73
CA GLN A 127 5.83 -6.51 -9.76
C GLN A 127 7.13 -5.80 -10.16
N LEU A 128 8.10 -5.71 -9.23
CA LEU A 128 9.42 -5.18 -9.54
C LEU A 128 10.26 -6.17 -10.34
N PHE A 129 10.17 -7.47 -10.00
CA PHE A 129 10.83 -8.54 -10.74
C PHE A 129 10.37 -8.60 -12.21
N SER A 130 9.06 -8.54 -12.47
CA SER A 130 8.55 -8.62 -13.86
C SER A 130 8.94 -7.42 -14.74
N LYS A 131 9.20 -6.25 -14.14
CA LYS A 131 9.70 -5.06 -14.87
C LYS A 131 11.21 -5.07 -15.09
N ALA A 132 11.99 -5.66 -14.18
CA ALA A 132 13.46 -5.62 -14.24
C ALA A 132 14.06 -6.75 -15.10
N VAL A 133 13.43 -7.93 -15.15
CA VAL A 133 13.98 -9.12 -15.82
C VAL A 133 14.16 -8.98 -17.35
N PRO A 134 13.25 -8.36 -18.14
CA PRO A 134 13.41 -8.27 -19.59
C PRO A 134 14.57 -7.37 -20.06
N GLN A 135 15.19 -6.59 -19.17
CA GLN A 135 16.27 -5.64 -19.48
C GLN A 135 17.64 -6.13 -19.00
N LEU A 136 17.73 -7.30 -18.37
CA LEU A 136 18.95 -7.83 -17.74
C LEU A 136 19.54 -9.06 -18.45
N GLU A 137 18.85 -9.64 -19.43
CA GLU A 137 19.32 -10.86 -20.14
C GLU A 137 20.36 -10.61 -21.25
N SER A 138 20.74 -9.37 -21.53
CA SER A 138 21.66 -9.07 -22.65
C SER A 138 23.10 -8.75 -22.26
N GLN A 139 23.47 -8.77 -20.97
CA GLN A 139 24.87 -8.56 -20.56
C GLN A 139 25.25 -9.43 -19.35
N ASN A 140 25.79 -10.61 -19.62
CA ASN A 140 26.47 -11.45 -18.65
C ASN A 140 27.95 -11.53 -19.02
N SER A 141 28.84 -11.01 -18.17
CA SER A 141 30.17 -11.60 -17.96
C SER A 141 30.84 -11.03 -16.69
N GLU A 142 31.51 -11.94 -15.99
CA GLU A 142 32.57 -11.76 -14.97
C GLU A 142 32.20 -11.86 -13.48
N THR A 143 32.62 -13.00 -12.94
CA THR A 143 32.44 -13.51 -11.58
C THR A 143 33.59 -13.05 -10.68
N GLU A 144 33.61 -11.80 -10.25
CA GLU A 144 34.44 -11.38 -9.10
C GLU A 144 33.80 -11.85 -7.77
N GLU A 145 34.58 -12.55 -6.95
CA GLU A 145 34.25 -13.05 -5.60
C GLU A 145 34.12 -11.88 -4.61
N GLY A 146 32.95 -11.76 -3.98
CA GLY A 146 32.66 -10.76 -2.95
C GLY A 146 32.11 -11.42 -1.68
N VAL A 147 32.35 -10.79 -0.54
CA VAL A 147 31.83 -11.24 0.77
C VAL A 147 30.51 -10.52 1.04
N ALA A 148 29.44 -11.27 1.29
CA ALA A 148 28.15 -10.71 1.67
C ALA A 148 28.13 -10.37 3.17
N MET A 149 27.79 -9.12 3.50
CA MET A 149 27.62 -8.65 4.87
C MET A 149 26.16 -8.23 5.07
N MET A 150 25.48 -8.85 6.03
CA MET A 150 24.09 -8.54 6.36
C MET A 150 24.05 -7.71 7.64
N GLN A 151 23.46 -6.51 7.58
CA GLN A 151 23.20 -5.71 8.77
C GLN A 151 21.70 -5.65 9.04
N HIS A 152 21.33 -5.68 10.32
CA HIS A 152 19.95 -5.72 10.81
C HIS A 152 18.99 -4.78 10.05
N ASN A 153 17.76 -5.26 9.84
CA ASN A 153 16.64 -4.60 9.12
C ASN A 153 16.75 -4.56 7.59
N HIS A 154 16.70 -5.74 6.96
CA HIS A 154 16.37 -5.95 5.55
C HIS A 154 17.31 -5.34 4.49
N ASP A 155 18.45 -4.78 4.89
CA ASP A 155 19.46 -4.28 3.97
C ASP A 155 20.56 -5.34 3.78
N VAL A 156 20.95 -5.60 2.53
CA VAL A 156 22.06 -6.51 2.20
C VAL A 156 23.15 -5.73 1.53
N ALA A 157 24.38 -5.89 2.03
CA ALA A 157 25.55 -5.32 1.42
C ALA A 157 26.45 -6.44 0.88
N THR A 158 27.01 -6.23 -0.31
CA THR A 158 28.10 -7.06 -0.84
C THR A 158 29.36 -6.23 -0.91
N LEU A 159 30.45 -6.76 -0.38
CA LEU A 159 31.78 -6.17 -0.47
C LEU A 159 32.58 -6.93 -1.52
N GLU A 160 32.89 -6.27 -2.62
CA GLU A 160 33.76 -6.78 -3.68
C GLU A 160 35.24 -6.68 -3.26
N SER A 161 36.08 -7.55 -3.85
CA SER A 161 37.53 -7.63 -3.59
C SER A 161 38.28 -6.31 -3.86
N ASN A 162 37.72 -5.45 -4.72
CA ASN A 162 38.21 -4.12 -5.08
C ASN A 162 37.84 -3.01 -4.06
N HIS A 163 37.40 -3.36 -2.85
CA HIS A 163 36.91 -2.47 -1.80
C HIS A 163 35.65 -1.65 -2.16
N HIS A 164 34.84 -2.14 -3.10
CA HIS A 164 33.53 -1.54 -3.36
C HIS A 164 32.44 -2.28 -2.59
N LEU A 165 31.63 -1.51 -1.88
CA LEU A 165 30.48 -1.97 -1.12
C LEU A 165 29.21 -1.56 -1.86
N THR A 166 28.42 -2.54 -2.30
CA THR A 166 27.10 -2.31 -2.87
C THR A 166 26.06 -2.64 -1.81
N VAL A 167 25.29 -1.63 -1.38
CA VAL A 167 24.22 -1.77 -0.39
C VAL A 167 22.88 -1.75 -1.11
N LEU A 168 22.10 -2.81 -0.94
CA LEU A 168 20.72 -2.89 -1.36
C LEU A 168 19.83 -2.68 -0.13
N SER A 169 19.14 -1.55 -0.08
CA SER A 169 18.19 -1.29 1.00
C SER A 169 16.80 -1.82 0.68
N ALA A 170 16.08 -2.25 1.72
CA ALA A 170 14.66 -2.65 1.67
C ALA A 170 13.75 -1.60 1.00
N GLY A 171 14.18 -0.33 0.99
CA GLY A 171 13.51 0.81 0.34
C GLY A 171 13.70 0.93 -1.17
N LYS A 172 14.25 -0.08 -1.86
CA LYS A 172 14.47 -0.10 -3.33
C LYS A 172 15.53 0.90 -3.82
N SER A 173 16.47 1.27 -2.97
CA SER A 173 17.61 2.10 -3.36
C SER A 173 18.88 1.29 -3.22
N ALA A 174 19.72 1.35 -4.24
CA ALA A 174 21.01 0.70 -4.25
C ALA A 174 22.11 1.76 -4.35
N TRP A 175 23.12 1.63 -3.51
CA TRP A 175 24.18 2.61 -3.38
C TRP A 175 25.52 1.89 -3.46
N LYS A 176 26.46 2.45 -4.21
CA LYS A 176 27.84 1.96 -4.28
C LYS A 176 28.73 2.89 -3.48
N TYR A 177 29.47 2.30 -2.55
CA TYR A 177 30.48 2.98 -1.76
C TYR A 177 31.85 2.40 -2.07
N ARG A 178 32.88 3.22 -1.98
CA ARG A 178 34.27 2.76 -1.87
C ARG A 178 34.67 2.80 -0.40
N VAL A 179 35.22 1.70 0.10
CA VAL A 179 35.70 1.60 1.47
C VAL A 179 37.17 2.01 1.50
N ASP A 180 37.54 2.99 2.34
CA ASP A 180 38.94 3.28 2.61
C ASP A 180 39.52 2.19 3.54
N PRO A 181 40.52 1.41 3.11
CA PRO A 181 41.04 0.28 3.88
C PRO A 181 41.84 0.70 5.12
N ARG A 182 42.24 1.98 5.25
CA ARG A 182 43.01 2.48 6.40
C ARG A 182 42.12 3.07 7.48
N THR A 183 41.02 3.71 7.07
CA THR A 183 40.12 4.44 7.97
C THR A 183 38.74 3.79 8.12
N TYR A 184 38.45 2.78 7.29
CA TYR A 184 37.16 2.09 7.18
C TYR A 184 35.98 3.01 6.88
N GLN A 185 36.24 4.21 6.34
CA GLN A 185 35.20 5.14 5.95
C GLN A 185 34.55 4.73 4.62
N LEU A 186 33.24 4.90 4.54
CA LEU A 186 32.45 4.69 3.32
C LEU A 186 32.38 6.00 2.53
N ILE A 187 32.96 5.99 1.34
CA ILE A 187 32.92 7.13 0.41
C ILE A 187 31.86 6.81 -0.64
N LEU A 188 30.80 7.61 -0.71
CA LEU A 188 29.78 7.45 -1.74
C LEU A 188 30.43 7.67 -3.10
N ASP A 189 30.34 6.67 -3.97
CA ASP A 189 30.99 6.72 -5.28
C ASP A 189 29.95 7.07 -6.35
N SER A 190 29.07 6.13 -6.68
CA SER A 190 28.09 6.27 -7.75
C SER A 190 26.95 5.26 -7.60
N PHE A 191 25.99 5.23 -8.53
CA PHE A 191 24.99 4.17 -8.56
C PHE A 191 25.65 2.84 -8.99
N PRO A 192 25.30 1.72 -8.35
CA PRO A 192 25.89 0.43 -8.68
C PRO A 192 25.51 0.01 -10.11
N GLY A 193 26.50 -0.41 -10.88
CA GLY A 193 26.29 -0.98 -12.21
C GLY A 193 25.49 -2.29 -12.16
N ALA A 194 24.85 -2.64 -13.28
CA ALA A 194 23.92 -3.77 -13.37
C ALA A 194 24.50 -5.12 -12.86
N GLY A 195 25.79 -5.38 -13.11
CA GLY A 195 26.47 -6.59 -12.65
C GLY A 195 26.61 -6.69 -11.12
N SER A 196 26.99 -5.61 -10.46
CA SER A 196 27.16 -5.56 -8.99
C SER A 196 25.81 -5.65 -8.27
N LEU A 197 24.76 -5.03 -8.85
CA LEU A 197 23.40 -5.13 -8.37
C LEU A 197 22.86 -6.57 -8.46
N SER A 198 23.08 -7.25 -9.60
CA SER A 198 22.64 -8.63 -9.83
C SER A 198 23.23 -9.62 -8.82
N LYS A 199 24.53 -9.49 -8.53
CA LYS A 199 25.22 -10.28 -7.49
C LYS A 199 24.62 -10.01 -6.10
N THR A 200 24.41 -8.74 -5.77
CA THR A 200 23.84 -8.33 -4.47
C THR A 200 22.42 -8.87 -4.27
N ILE A 201 21.59 -8.83 -5.31
CA ILE A 201 20.24 -9.40 -5.28
C ILE A 201 20.28 -10.92 -5.14
N SER A 202 21.18 -11.60 -5.86
CA SER A 202 21.35 -13.06 -5.78
C SER A 202 21.79 -13.50 -4.38
N CYS A 203 22.74 -12.77 -3.77
CA CYS A 203 23.12 -12.97 -2.37
C CYS A 203 21.96 -12.69 -1.41
N TYR A 204 21.20 -11.61 -1.61
CA TYR A 204 20.00 -11.33 -0.82
C TYR A 204 19.01 -12.49 -0.88
N GLN A 205 18.73 -13.03 -2.07
CA GLN A 205 17.80 -14.15 -2.24
C GLN A 205 18.29 -15.43 -1.56
N ALA A 206 19.57 -15.76 -1.69
CA ALA A 206 20.15 -16.94 -1.05
C ALA A 206 20.12 -16.84 0.47
N VAL A 207 20.56 -15.69 1.02
CA VAL A 207 20.56 -15.43 2.46
C VAL A 207 19.14 -15.34 3.01
N PHE A 208 18.22 -14.68 2.30
CA PHE A 208 16.81 -14.60 2.70
C PHE A 208 16.17 -15.98 2.69
N ARG A 209 16.41 -16.80 1.66
CA ARG A 209 15.90 -18.17 1.61
C ARG A 209 16.41 -18.96 2.80
N HIS A 210 17.70 -18.92 3.12
CA HIS A 210 18.26 -19.61 4.29
C HIS A 210 17.74 -19.07 5.63
N TYR A 211 17.72 -17.74 5.81
CA TYR A 211 17.32 -17.10 7.07
C TYR A 211 15.84 -17.33 7.41
N TYR A 212 14.97 -17.38 6.39
CA TYR A 212 13.54 -17.63 6.59
C TYR A 212 13.17 -19.11 6.45
N SER A 213 13.94 -19.94 5.73
CA SER A 213 13.72 -21.40 5.74
C SER A 213 14.08 -22.04 7.08
N GLU A 214 15.13 -21.58 7.76
CA GLU A 214 15.56 -22.14 9.05
C GLU A 214 14.72 -21.64 10.24
N ARG A 215 13.98 -20.53 10.10
CA ARG A 215 13.08 -20.03 11.15
C ARG A 215 11.60 -20.37 10.94
N CYS A 216 11.19 -20.83 9.76
CA CYS A 216 9.81 -21.28 9.52
C CYS A 216 9.53 -22.69 10.04
N CYS A 217 10.55 -23.49 10.37
CA CYS A 217 10.44 -24.70 11.20
C CYS A 217 11.78 -25.00 11.92
N PRO A 218 11.99 -24.55 13.16
CA PRO A 218 12.62 -25.40 14.15
C PRO A 218 11.51 -26.23 14.81
N ASP A 219 11.65 -27.55 14.83
CA ASP A 219 10.84 -28.39 15.71
C ASP A 219 10.88 -27.82 17.14
N PHE A 220 9.70 -27.78 17.79
CA PHE A 220 9.37 -27.36 19.17
C PHE A 220 8.94 -25.91 19.41
#